data_AF-A0AAW2PNZ1-F1
#
_entry.id   AF-A0AAW2PNZ1-F1
#
_cell.length_a   1.000
_cell.length_b   1.000
_cell.length_c   1.000
_cell.angle_alpha   90.00
_cell.angle_beta   90.00
_cell.angle_gamma   90.00
#
_symmetry.space_group_name_H-M   'P 1'
#
loop_
_entity.id
_entity.type
_entity.pdbx_description
1 polymer ?
#
loop_
_entity_poly.entity_id
_entity_poly.type
_entity_poly.pdbx_seq_one_letter_code
_entity_poly.pdbx_strand_id
1 'polypeptide(L)'
;MPQLRHVMVRYAILPDPLVAQNHGTLENLQTLSNIENLRFTDKILERIPNVKKLEISYYEGGSKTNVDWSYYYLHNLVNLHKLESLSLSAERFSLESITFPHSLKKLRLYGCKNPWEDMTIIGSSLPNLEVLALYGNAFKGPEWSPVEGQFL
;
A
#
# COMPACT_ATOMS: atom_id res chain seq x y z
N MET A 1 -9.73 20.92 9.24
CA MET A 1 -9.77 21.04 7.76
C MET A 1 -10.87 20.14 7.20
N PRO A 2 -12.15 20.42 7.49
CA PRO A 2 -13.23 19.47 7.20
C PRO A 2 -13.43 19.24 5.70
N GLN A 3 -13.07 20.18 4.82
CA GLN A 3 -13.31 20.07 3.37
C GLN A 3 -12.12 19.48 2.57
N LEU A 4 -11.01 19.14 3.23
CA LEU A 4 -9.81 18.68 2.52
C LEU A 4 -10.01 17.28 1.96
N ARG A 5 -9.95 17.14 0.63
CA ARG A 5 -10.17 15.86 -0.06
C ARG A 5 -8.91 15.21 -0.60
N HIS A 6 -7.89 15.99 -0.93
CA HIS A 6 -6.69 15.50 -1.59
C HIS A 6 -5.46 16.10 -0.93
N VAL A 7 -4.59 15.24 -0.42
CA VAL A 7 -3.25 15.60 0.05
C VAL A 7 -2.26 14.98 -0.92
N MET A 8 -1.57 15.85 -1.65
CA MET A 8 -0.50 15.46 -2.58
C MET A 8 0.74 16.24 -2.18
N VAL A 9 1.75 15.51 -1.73
CA VAL A 9 3.04 16.07 -1.33
C VAL A 9 4.11 15.57 -2.29
N ARG A 10 5.32 16.15 -2.23
CA ARG A 10 6.45 15.60 -2.98
C ARG A 10 7.08 14.43 -2.22
N TYR A 11 7.32 14.64 -0.92
CA TYR A 11 7.75 13.65 0.06
C TYR A 11 7.20 14.12 1.41
N ALA A 12 6.47 13.27 2.13
CA ALA A 12 6.14 13.56 3.53
C ALA A 12 6.04 12.29 4.36
N ILE A 13 6.56 12.35 5.58
CA ILE A 13 6.32 11.36 6.61
C ILE A 13 5.12 11.86 7.42
N LEU A 14 4.07 11.04 7.54
CA LEU A 14 3.00 11.36 8.48
C LEU A 14 3.50 11.08 9.89
N PRO A 15 3.37 12.03 10.82
CA PRO A 15 3.74 11.77 12.21
C PRO A 15 2.87 10.63 12.74
N ASP A 16 3.52 9.68 13.42
CA ASP A 16 2.80 8.68 14.21
C ASP A 16 1.89 9.45 15.17
N PRO A 17 0.58 9.15 15.24
CA PRO A 17 -0.31 9.73 16.25
C PRO A 17 0.13 9.26 17.64
N LEU A 18 1.18 9.92 18.17
CA LEU A 18 1.57 9.89 19.56
C LEU A 18 0.31 10.13 20.38
N VAL A 19 0.15 9.30 21.41
CA VAL A 19 -1.04 9.01 22.23
C VAL A 19 -1.81 10.23 22.80
N ALA A 20 -1.38 11.48 22.53
CA ALA A 20 -1.84 12.66 23.24
C ALA A 20 -2.55 13.74 22.41
N GLN A 21 -2.79 13.57 21.10
CA GLN A 21 -3.49 14.61 20.34
C GLN A 21 -4.71 14.06 19.60
N ASN A 22 -5.88 14.59 19.98
CA ASN A 22 -7.15 14.47 19.26
C ASN A 22 -7.04 15.12 17.87
N HIS A 23 -6.26 14.50 16.99
CA HIS A 23 -6.23 14.86 15.59
C HIS A 23 -7.51 14.30 14.97
N GLY A 24 -8.56 15.13 14.93
CA GLY A 24 -9.87 14.74 14.42
C GLY A 24 -9.81 14.05 13.06
N THR A 25 -10.84 13.25 12.80
CA THR A 25 -10.99 12.45 11.58
C THR A 25 -10.96 13.31 10.32
N LEU A 26 -10.21 12.87 9.31
CA LEU A 26 -10.16 13.48 7.99
C LEU A 26 -11.25 12.86 7.10
N GLU A 27 -12.52 12.99 7.50
CA GLU A 27 -13.65 12.27 6.90
C GLU A 27 -13.80 12.53 5.39
N ASN A 28 -13.48 13.72 4.91
CA ASN A 28 -13.59 14.03 3.48
C ASN A 28 -12.33 13.68 2.68
N LEU A 29 -11.26 13.20 3.32
CA LEU A 29 -10.03 12.85 2.63
C LEU A 29 -10.22 11.59 1.78
N GLN A 30 -9.91 11.72 0.50
CA GLN A 30 -10.05 10.68 -0.52
C GLN A 30 -8.72 10.30 -1.15
N THR A 31 -7.74 11.21 -1.18
CA THR A 31 -6.43 10.95 -1.76
C THR A 31 -5.32 11.33 -0.82
N LEU A 32 -4.35 10.42 -0.69
CA LEU A 32 -3.12 10.62 0.03
C LEU A 32 -1.96 10.13 -0.86
N SER A 33 -1.17 11.06 -1.40
CA SER A 33 -0.11 10.79 -2.38
C SER A 33 1.28 11.07 -1.84
N ASN A 34 2.25 10.23 -2.23
CA ASN A 34 3.68 10.36 -1.94
C ASN A 34 3.99 10.43 -0.45
N ILE A 35 3.33 9.59 0.34
CA ILE A 35 3.64 9.44 1.76
C ILE A 35 4.77 8.43 1.94
N GLU A 36 5.70 8.75 2.80
CA GLU A 36 6.83 7.90 3.12
C GLU A 36 6.60 7.16 4.43
N ASN A 37 6.96 5.88 4.44
CA ASN A 37 7.05 5.06 5.66
C ASN A 37 5.77 5.06 6.51
N LEU A 38 4.60 5.11 5.87
CA LEU A 38 3.31 5.11 6.55
C LEU A 38 3.11 3.80 7.32
N ARG A 39 2.69 3.91 8.59
CA ARG A 39 2.33 2.79 9.44
C ARG A 39 0.81 2.71 9.57
N PHE A 40 0.22 1.55 9.32
CA PHE A 40 -1.23 1.34 9.35
C PHE A 40 -1.70 0.93 10.75
N THR A 41 -1.46 1.78 11.74
CA THR A 41 -2.01 1.61 13.09
C THR A 41 -3.50 1.92 13.11
N ASP A 42 -4.24 1.39 14.09
CA ASP A 42 -5.69 1.62 14.23
C ASP A 42 -6.04 3.12 14.21
N LYS A 43 -5.23 3.95 14.88
CA LYS A 43 -5.38 5.40 14.90
C LYS A 43 -5.25 6.05 13.53
N ILE A 44 -4.37 5.54 12.66
CA ILE A 44 -4.24 6.04 11.29
C ILE A 44 -5.48 5.64 10.50
N LEU A 45 -5.95 4.39 10.61
CA LEU A 45 -7.15 3.92 9.92
C LEU A 45 -8.38 4.72 10.31
N GLU A 46 -8.57 4.99 11.61
CA GLU A 46 -9.64 5.85 12.13
C GLU A 46 -9.55 7.29 11.61
N ARG A 47 -8.34 7.79 11.35
CA ARG A 47 -8.12 9.15 10.87
C ARG A 47 -8.40 9.32 9.39
N ILE A 48 -8.24 8.29 8.57
CA ILE A 48 -8.41 8.35 7.11
C ILE A 48 -9.42 7.33 6.55
N PRO A 49 -10.65 7.24 7.11
CA PRO A 49 -11.57 6.14 6.84
C PRO A 49 -12.13 6.11 5.41
N ASN A 50 -12.04 7.23 4.67
CA ASN A 50 -12.66 7.41 3.36
C ASN A 50 -11.64 7.54 2.20
N VAL A 51 -10.37 7.18 2.45
CA VAL A 51 -9.33 7.23 1.41
C VAL A 51 -9.63 6.21 0.32
N LYS A 52 -9.65 6.70 -0.92
CA LYS A 52 -9.86 5.93 -2.15
C LYS A 52 -8.58 5.71 -2.95
N LYS A 53 -7.63 6.64 -2.83
CA LYS A 53 -6.34 6.58 -3.52
C LYS A 53 -5.20 6.80 -2.55
N LEU A 54 -4.26 5.87 -2.55
CA LEU A 54 -3.10 5.88 -1.67
C LEU A 54 -1.82 5.62 -2.47
N GLU A 55 -0.84 6.50 -2.36
CA GLU A 55 0.49 6.31 -2.93
C GLU A 55 1.54 6.41 -1.81
N ILE A 56 2.26 5.32 -1.58
CA ILE A 56 3.22 5.19 -0.48
C ILE A 56 4.57 4.73 -1.02
N SER A 57 5.63 5.26 -0.43
CA SER A 57 7.00 4.80 -0.64
C SER A 57 7.64 4.35 0.67
N TYR A 58 8.36 3.22 0.63
CA TYR A 58 9.18 2.73 1.72
C TYR A 58 10.64 2.78 1.29
N TYR A 59 11.38 3.73 1.85
CA TYR A 59 12.80 3.90 1.63
C TYR A 59 13.52 3.58 2.95
N GLU A 60 13.94 2.33 3.13
CA GLU A 60 14.83 2.02 4.25
C GLU A 60 16.25 2.41 3.86
N GLY A 61 16.73 3.51 4.44
CA GLY A 61 18.10 3.97 4.25
C GLY A 61 19.08 2.99 4.89
N GLY A 62 19.88 2.31 4.08
CA GLY A 62 21.09 1.59 4.51
C GLY A 62 21.18 0.14 4.04
N SER A 63 22.37 -0.44 4.15
CA SER A 63 22.72 -1.79 3.70
C SER A 63 22.02 -2.93 4.47
N LYS A 64 21.01 -2.65 5.30
CA LYS A 64 20.34 -3.65 6.11
C LYS A 64 19.64 -4.64 5.20
N THR A 65 20.01 -5.91 5.34
CA THR A 65 19.57 -7.00 4.48
C THR A 65 18.15 -7.48 4.81
N ASN A 66 17.64 -7.17 6.01
CA ASN A 66 16.31 -7.58 6.47
C ASN A 66 15.52 -6.36 6.97
N VAL A 67 14.53 -5.95 6.17
CA VAL A 67 13.48 -5.01 6.57
C VAL A 67 12.45 -5.76 7.41
N ASP A 68 12.15 -5.29 8.62
CA ASP A 68 11.03 -5.82 9.41
C ASP A 68 9.72 -5.16 8.97
N TRP A 69 9.05 -5.77 7.99
CA TRP A 69 7.79 -5.27 7.44
C TRP A 69 6.65 -5.23 8.46
N SER A 70 6.76 -5.96 9.58
CA SER A 70 5.74 -5.95 10.63
C SER A 70 5.61 -4.57 11.30
N TYR A 71 6.69 -3.78 11.29
CA TYR A 71 6.74 -2.41 11.82
C TYR A 71 5.70 -1.47 11.19
N TYR A 72 5.35 -1.72 9.92
CA TYR A 72 4.43 -0.89 9.14
C TYR A 72 2.96 -1.32 9.23
N TYR A 73 2.65 -2.45 9.88
CA TYR A 73 1.28 -2.98 10.03
C TYR A 73 0.54 -3.14 8.70
N LEU A 74 1.21 -3.52 7.62
CA LEU A 74 0.62 -3.59 6.28
C LEU A 74 -0.58 -4.56 6.17
N HIS A 75 -0.69 -5.55 7.06
CA HIS A 75 -1.87 -6.41 7.16
C HIS A 75 -3.17 -5.63 7.49
N ASN A 76 -3.07 -4.47 8.13
CA ASN A 76 -4.21 -3.62 8.45
C ASN A 76 -4.75 -2.81 7.26
N LEU A 77 -4.06 -2.82 6.12
CA LEU A 77 -4.51 -2.12 4.90
C LEU A 77 -5.89 -2.61 4.43
N VAL A 78 -6.23 -3.87 4.71
CA VAL A 78 -7.54 -4.48 4.42
C VAL A 78 -8.72 -3.70 5.02
N ASN A 79 -8.49 -2.96 6.11
CA ASN A 79 -9.49 -2.15 6.80
C ASN A 79 -9.83 -0.84 6.07
N LEU A 80 -9.05 -0.45 5.05
CA LEU A 80 -9.40 0.66 4.16
C LEU A 80 -10.40 0.18 3.09
N HIS A 81 -11.63 -0.12 3.52
CA HIS A 81 -12.66 -0.72 2.67
C HIS A 81 -13.09 0.12 1.45
N LYS A 82 -12.72 1.40 1.40
CA LYS A 82 -13.00 2.30 0.26
C LYS A 82 -11.79 2.50 -0.67
N LEU A 83 -10.66 1.83 -0.41
CA LEU A 83 -9.44 2.00 -1.19
C LEU A 83 -9.58 1.34 -2.56
N GLU A 84 -9.64 2.17 -3.60
CA GLU A 84 -9.81 1.73 -4.99
C GLU A 84 -8.47 1.68 -5.75
N SER A 85 -7.48 2.49 -5.34
CA SER A 85 -6.17 2.59 -6.00
C SER A 85 -5.03 2.64 -4.99
N LEU A 86 -4.06 1.73 -5.15
CA LEU A 86 -2.83 1.66 -4.36
C LEU A 86 -1.62 1.74 -5.28
N SER A 87 -0.68 2.62 -4.95
CA SER A 87 0.67 2.63 -5.51
C SER A 87 1.67 2.40 -4.38
N LEU A 88 2.49 1.38 -4.53
CA LEU A 88 3.52 1.00 -3.56
C LEU A 88 4.89 1.02 -4.23
N SER A 89 5.80 1.83 -3.71
CA SER A 89 7.22 1.81 -4.05
C SER A 89 7.99 1.32 -2.85
N ALA A 90 8.69 0.20 -2.96
CA ALA A 90 9.40 -0.38 -1.84
C ALA A 90 10.48 -1.32 -2.36
N GLU A 91 11.69 -1.26 -1.82
CA GLU A 91 12.74 -2.23 -2.15
C GLU A 91 12.66 -3.43 -1.20
N ARG A 92 12.81 -4.67 -1.73
CA ARG A 92 12.78 -5.93 -0.94
C ARG A 92 11.47 -6.11 -0.15
N PHE A 93 10.37 -5.63 -0.72
CA PHE A 93 9.04 -5.78 -0.16
C PHE A 93 8.52 -7.20 -0.39
N SER A 94 8.07 -7.87 0.68
CA SER A 94 7.38 -9.16 0.58
C SER A 94 5.88 -8.95 0.47
N LEU A 95 5.27 -9.52 -0.57
CA LEU A 95 3.82 -9.54 -0.77
C LEU A 95 3.08 -10.29 0.36
N GLU A 96 3.75 -11.17 1.09
CA GLU A 96 3.14 -11.87 2.25
C GLU A 96 2.89 -10.93 3.44
N SER A 97 3.55 -9.77 3.47
CA SER A 97 3.43 -8.82 4.58
C SER A 97 2.19 -7.92 4.48
N ILE A 98 1.49 -7.92 3.34
CA ILE A 98 0.35 -7.04 3.04
C ILE A 98 -0.93 -7.85 2.89
N THR A 99 -2.04 -7.30 3.41
CA THR A 99 -3.38 -7.82 3.15
C THR A 99 -4.16 -6.77 2.39
N PHE A 100 -4.55 -7.08 1.16
CA PHE A 100 -5.24 -6.11 0.31
C PHE A 100 -6.73 -6.01 0.62
N PRO A 101 -7.33 -4.80 0.55
CA PRO A 101 -8.78 -4.66 0.59
C PRO A 101 -9.41 -5.12 -0.74
N HIS A 102 -10.54 -5.84 -0.66
CA HIS A 102 -11.28 -6.32 -1.83
C HIS A 102 -11.82 -5.20 -2.75
N SER A 103 -11.91 -3.96 -2.25
CA SER A 103 -12.32 -2.80 -3.04
C SER A 103 -11.26 -2.29 -4.00
N LEU A 104 -10.04 -2.83 -3.93
CA LEU A 104 -8.93 -2.39 -4.75
C LEU A 104 -9.13 -2.80 -6.22
N LYS A 105 -9.16 -1.78 -7.08
CA LYS A 105 -9.30 -1.91 -8.54
C LYS A 105 -8.01 -1.66 -9.28
N LYS A 106 -7.09 -0.91 -8.68
CA LYS A 106 -5.80 -0.57 -9.28
C LYS A 106 -4.66 -0.80 -8.30
N LEU A 107 -3.72 -1.64 -8.70
CA LEU A 107 -2.48 -1.90 -7.99
C LEU A 107 -1.30 -1.48 -8.87
N ARG A 108 -0.45 -0.61 -8.35
CA ARG A 108 0.84 -0.26 -8.93
C ARG A 108 1.95 -0.68 -7.97
N LEU A 109 2.90 -1.46 -8.48
CA LEU A 109 4.09 -1.88 -7.74
C LEU A 109 5.34 -1.33 -8.45
N TYR A 110 6.26 -0.76 -7.66
CA TYR A 110 7.51 -0.20 -8.15
C TYR A 110 8.68 -0.72 -7.30
N GLY A 111 9.69 -1.32 -7.93
CA GLY A 111 10.95 -1.64 -7.23
C GLY A 111 10.91 -2.79 -6.22
N CYS A 112 9.78 -3.51 -6.11
CA CYS A 112 9.57 -4.53 -5.07
C CYS A 112 10.48 -5.75 -5.16
N LYS A 113 10.88 -6.15 -6.38
CA LYS A 113 11.75 -7.31 -6.64
C LYS A 113 11.19 -8.64 -6.09
N ASN A 114 9.87 -8.81 -6.07
CA ASN A 114 9.24 -10.09 -5.69
C ASN A 114 9.51 -11.16 -6.76
N PRO A 115 9.75 -12.42 -6.41
CA PRO A 115 9.72 -13.53 -7.36
C PRO A 115 8.38 -13.59 -8.11
N TRP A 116 8.38 -14.03 -9.38
CA TRP A 116 7.15 -14.17 -10.18
C TRP A 116 6.15 -15.15 -9.57
N GLU A 117 6.62 -16.12 -8.78
CA GLU A 117 5.81 -17.09 -8.06
C GLU A 117 4.85 -16.42 -7.07
N ASP A 118 5.25 -15.28 -6.49
CA ASP A 118 4.44 -14.52 -5.53
C ASP A 118 3.28 -13.77 -6.20
N MET A 119 3.22 -13.73 -7.54
CA MET A 119 2.10 -13.16 -8.28
C MET A 119 0.77 -13.88 -7.94
N THR A 120 0.84 -15.13 -7.48
CA THR A 120 -0.33 -15.88 -6.99
C THR A 120 -1.03 -15.20 -5.81
N ILE A 121 -0.30 -14.45 -4.98
CA ILE A 121 -0.85 -13.69 -3.86
C ILE A 121 -1.74 -12.57 -4.38
N ILE A 122 -1.30 -11.85 -5.42
CA ILE A 122 -2.08 -10.80 -6.08
C ILE A 122 -3.33 -11.42 -6.71
N GLY A 123 -3.15 -12.48 -7.50
CA GLY A 123 -4.24 -13.13 -8.22
C GLY A 123 -5.34 -13.73 -7.33
N SER A 124 -4.98 -14.23 -6.15
CA SER A 124 -5.94 -14.78 -5.18
C SER A 124 -6.58 -13.72 -4.27
N SER A 125 -5.87 -12.63 -3.97
CA SER A 125 -6.32 -11.64 -2.97
C SER A 125 -7.11 -10.47 -3.56
N LEU A 126 -7.09 -10.29 -4.88
CA LEU A 126 -7.62 -9.10 -5.54
C LEU A 126 -8.64 -9.44 -6.64
N PRO A 127 -9.82 -9.97 -6.28
CA PRO A 127 -10.81 -10.43 -7.26
C PRO A 127 -11.45 -9.32 -8.10
N ASN A 128 -11.32 -8.06 -7.69
CA ASN A 128 -11.88 -6.90 -8.40
C ASN A 128 -10.80 -6.05 -9.09
N LEU A 129 -9.58 -6.60 -9.28
CA LEU A 129 -8.48 -5.86 -9.87
C LEU A 129 -8.73 -5.62 -11.37
N GLU A 130 -8.79 -4.35 -11.75
CA GLU A 130 -8.97 -3.91 -13.14
C GLU A 130 -7.63 -3.50 -13.76
N VAL A 131 -6.68 -3.01 -12.94
CA VAL A 131 -5.39 -2.50 -13.41
C VAL A 131 -4.26 -3.00 -12.52
N LEU A 132 -3.38 -3.82 -13.10
CA LEU A 132 -2.08 -4.18 -12.52
C LEU A 132 -0.96 -3.47 -13.30
N ALA A 133 -0.17 -2.66 -12.62
CA ALA A 133 0.89 -1.89 -13.25
C ALA A 133 2.24 -2.14 -12.54
N LEU A 134 3.17 -2.76 -13.26
CA LEU A 134 4.45 -3.23 -12.73
C LEU A 134 5.59 -2.38 -13.32
N TYR A 135 6.39 -1.76 -12.45
CA TYR A 135 7.47 -0.85 -12.88
C TYR A 135 8.78 -1.10 -12.13
N GLY A 136 9.89 -0.72 -12.76
CA GLY A 136 11.20 -0.62 -12.09
C GLY A 136 11.64 -1.91 -11.38
N ASN A 137 11.53 -3.07 -12.01
CA ASN A 137 11.79 -4.39 -11.40
C ASN A 137 10.85 -4.72 -10.22
N ALA A 138 9.55 -4.46 -10.38
CA ALA A 138 8.52 -4.87 -9.40
C ALA A 138 8.56 -6.38 -9.14
N PHE A 139 8.81 -7.17 -10.17
CA PHE A 139 9.00 -8.63 -10.11
C PHE A 139 10.36 -9.04 -10.71
N LYS A 140 10.87 -10.20 -10.29
CA LYS A 140 12.13 -10.82 -10.75
C LYS A 140 11.92 -12.30 -11.04
N GLY A 141 12.84 -12.86 -11.82
CA GLY A 141 12.79 -14.24 -12.28
C GLY A 141 12.72 -14.30 -13.81
N PRO A 142 12.94 -15.48 -14.39
CA PRO A 142 13.06 -15.63 -15.84
C PRO A 142 11.73 -15.41 -16.57
N GLU A 143 10.62 -15.88 -16.01
CA GLU A 143 9.30 -15.82 -16.62
C GLU A 143 8.18 -15.77 -15.58
N TRP A 144 7.02 -15.25 -16.00
CA TRP A 144 5.78 -15.31 -15.24
C TRP A 144 4.89 -16.42 -15.81
N SER A 145 4.53 -17.39 -14.96
CA SER A 145 3.62 -18.49 -15.30
C SER A 145 2.32 -18.31 -14.52
N PRO A 146 1.26 -17.73 -15.12
CA PRO A 146 0.01 -17.46 -14.41
C PRO A 146 -0.70 -18.77 -14.03
N VAL A 147 -1.33 -18.76 -12.86
CA VAL A 147 -2.24 -19.84 -12.44
C VAL A 147 -3.61 -19.59 -13.05
N GLU A 148 -4.20 -20.64 -13.63
CA GLU A 148 -5.53 -20.58 -14.23
C GLU A 148 -6.57 -20.05 -13.22
N GLY A 149 -7.43 -19.11 -13.65
CA GLY A 149 -8.48 -18.54 -12.81
C GLY A 149 -8.09 -17.32 -11.97
N GLN A 150 -6.82 -16.94 -11.90
CA GLN A 150 -6.36 -15.84 -11.04
C GLN A 150 -6.32 -14.45 -11.70
N PHE A 151 -6.29 -14.38 -13.03
CA PHE A 151 -6.17 -13.13 -13.80
C PHE A 151 -7.10 -13.13 -15.02
N LEU A 152 -8.30 -13.69 -14.86
CA LEU A 152 -9.34 -13.78 -15.90
C LEU A 152 -10.28 -12.57 -15.91
#